data_AF-A0A1H4G7J6-F1
#
_entry.id   AF-A0A1H4G7J6-F1
#
_cell.length_a   1.000
_cell.length_b   1.000
_cell.length_c   1.000
_cell.angle_alpha   90.00
_cell.angle_beta   90.00
_cell.angle_gamma   90.00
#
_symmetry.space_group_name_H-M   'P 1'
#
loop_
_entity.id
_entity.type
_entity.pdbx_description
1 polymer ?
#
loop_
_entity_poly.entity_id
_entity_poly.type
_entity_poly.pdbx_seq_one_letter_code
_entity_poly.pdbx_strand_id
1 'polypeptide(L)'
;MKTFSVKFKTGSLDLDVIVTVSERNHKFKVEMITGEPDPILLKRSSKGDWIIEQPGQRVLSEEQFIALETAIDKHLYQLHGAGKMLVLTDFSEAALNAAKYAAGLTHQLKSSAIILYHSHDYLPVVTTTFAPVSPEMVHSEEESHEKLSQLKEILAPLVAGNTVIKIISDGRPLISAVNTITEQRHIGLVVMGMAGKNAIEKALVGSNTITIAKECHTSLLVVPHHAEFKQIANVVFACDLKNVSKTVPVYPINAFIDNLKARLSILYVNKIEGQAHPDAKAELKNLHDIWNENQVRYYYADHENIEEGILDFADENQMDLLITVPKEYGFFERIFHRSLTRNLAYRTHIPLMVFKEDN
;
A
#
# COMPACT_ATOMS: atom_id res chain seq x y z
N MET A 1 3.05 12.73 -12.15
CA MET A 1 4.47 13.15 -12.35
C MET A 1 5.02 13.66 -11.03
N LYS A 2 5.79 12.83 -10.35
CA LYS A 2 6.41 13.17 -9.05
C LYS A 2 7.88 13.50 -9.21
N THR A 3 8.34 14.48 -8.45
CA THR A 3 9.74 14.91 -8.45
C THR A 3 10.30 14.81 -7.04
N PHE A 4 11.47 14.20 -6.89
CA PHE A 4 12.17 14.06 -5.61
C PHE A 4 13.68 14.26 -5.77
N SER A 5 14.35 14.70 -4.72
CA SER A 5 15.81 14.82 -4.69
C SER A 5 16.43 13.53 -4.14
N VAL A 6 17.50 13.07 -4.79
CA VAL A 6 18.30 11.92 -4.38
C VAL A 6 19.74 12.37 -4.19
N LYS A 7 20.27 12.08 -3.00
CA LYS A 7 21.68 12.30 -2.65
C LYS A 7 22.44 10.98 -2.65
N PHE A 8 23.59 10.94 -3.30
CA PHE A 8 24.46 9.76 -3.31
C PHE A 8 25.94 10.14 -3.29
N LYS A 9 26.78 9.22 -2.82
CA LYS A 9 28.23 9.40 -2.72
C LYS A 9 28.96 8.42 -3.62
N THR A 10 30.07 8.87 -4.19
CA THR A 10 30.96 8.08 -5.04
C THR A 10 32.40 8.58 -4.85
N GLY A 11 33.28 7.74 -4.30
CA GLY A 11 34.58 8.20 -3.80
C GLY A 11 34.45 9.37 -2.82
N SER A 12 35.05 10.52 -3.16
CA SER A 12 34.99 11.76 -2.36
C SER A 12 33.91 12.76 -2.81
N LEU A 13 33.10 12.42 -3.83
CA LEU A 13 32.11 13.31 -4.42
C LEU A 13 30.72 13.04 -3.83
N ASP A 14 30.10 14.10 -3.32
CA ASP A 14 28.68 14.13 -2.96
C ASP A 14 27.89 14.69 -4.15
N LEU A 15 26.95 13.92 -4.68
CA LEU A 15 26.10 14.31 -5.80
C LEU A 15 24.65 14.38 -5.34
N ASP A 16 23.93 15.38 -5.86
CA ASP A 16 22.51 15.60 -5.61
C ASP A 16 21.81 15.79 -6.95
N VAL A 17 20.75 14.99 -7.15
CA VAL A 17 20.00 14.95 -8.40
C VAL A 17 18.52 15.10 -8.12
N ILE A 18 17.83 15.73 -9.04
CA ILE A 18 16.39 15.81 -9.11
C ILE A 18 15.93 14.67 -10.02
N VAL A 19 15.10 13.79 -9.50
CA VAL A 19 14.51 12.68 -10.23
C VAL A 19 13.04 13.00 -10.45
N THR A 20 12.65 13.13 -11.72
CA THR A 20 11.25 13.25 -12.13
C THR A 20 10.78 11.94 -12.74
N VAL A 21 9.75 11.36 -12.13
CA VAL A 21 9.16 10.10 -12.59
C VAL A 21 8.02 10.40 -13.56
N SER A 22 8.15 9.85 -14.76
CA SER A 22 7.03 9.71 -15.69
C SER A 22 6.36 8.36 -15.41
N GLU A 23 5.27 8.39 -14.64
CA GLU A 23 4.50 7.21 -14.19
C GLU A 23 4.04 6.32 -15.35
N ARG A 24 3.91 6.88 -16.55
CA ARG A 24 3.39 6.17 -17.73
C ARG A 24 4.28 5.03 -18.25
N ASN A 25 5.57 4.94 -17.86
CA ASN A 25 6.52 4.01 -18.50
C ASN A 25 7.72 3.55 -17.65
N HIS A 26 7.70 3.71 -16.32
CA HIS A 26 8.89 3.48 -15.48
C HIS A 26 10.10 4.29 -15.95
N LYS A 27 9.85 5.50 -16.47
CA LYS A 27 10.90 6.41 -16.97
C LYS A 27 11.21 7.44 -15.91
N PHE A 28 12.49 7.60 -15.64
CA PHE A 28 13.06 8.47 -14.63
C PHE A 28 13.96 9.46 -15.35
N LYS A 29 13.52 10.70 -15.37
CA LYS A 29 14.34 11.81 -15.81
C LYS A 29 15.20 12.24 -14.63
N VAL A 30 16.51 12.14 -14.76
CA VAL A 30 17.48 12.51 -13.73
C VAL A 30 18.19 13.79 -14.17
N GLU A 31 17.97 14.86 -13.42
CA GLU A 31 18.56 16.17 -13.61
C GLU A 31 19.59 16.43 -12.50
N MET A 32 20.81 16.83 -12.87
CA MET A 32 21.75 17.34 -11.88
C MET A 32 21.27 18.70 -11.37
N ILE A 33 21.40 18.97 -10.08
CA ILE A 33 21.03 20.29 -9.50
C ILE A 33 21.86 21.44 -10.10
N THR A 34 23.00 21.14 -10.73
CA THR A 34 23.84 22.10 -11.45
C THR A 34 23.18 22.74 -12.68
N GLY A 35 22.01 22.27 -13.12
CA GLY A 35 21.22 22.91 -14.18
C GLY A 35 21.71 22.61 -15.61
N GLU A 36 22.33 21.46 -15.81
CA GLU A 36 22.81 21.02 -17.13
C GLU A 36 21.63 20.80 -18.12
N PRO A 37 21.76 21.21 -19.40
CA PRO A 37 20.66 21.21 -20.38
C PRO A 37 20.13 19.82 -20.77
N ASP A 38 20.94 18.76 -20.64
CA ASP A 38 20.56 17.40 -21.06
C ASP A 38 20.49 16.42 -19.89
N PRO A 39 19.28 16.04 -19.43
CA PRO A 39 19.08 15.08 -18.34
C PRO A 39 19.42 13.65 -18.78
N ILE A 40 19.77 12.80 -17.81
CA ILE A 40 19.83 11.35 -18.04
C ILE A 40 18.39 10.82 -18.03
N LEU A 41 17.98 10.11 -19.08
CA LEU A 41 16.73 9.36 -19.07
C LEU A 41 17.03 7.91 -18.77
N LEU A 42 16.60 7.49 -17.59
CA LEU A 42 16.62 6.10 -17.17
C LEU A 42 15.25 5.49 -17.38
N LYS A 43 15.22 4.20 -17.68
CA LYS A 43 14.04 3.37 -17.62
C LYS A 43 14.33 2.22 -16.67
N ARG A 44 13.46 2.00 -15.71
CA ARG A 44 13.52 0.79 -14.92
C ARG A 44 12.86 -0.33 -15.72
N SER A 45 13.62 -1.37 -16.00
CA SER A 45 13.09 -2.59 -16.57
C SER A 45 12.14 -3.25 -15.57
N SER A 46 11.27 -4.10 -16.08
CA SER A 46 10.37 -4.90 -15.26
C SER A 46 11.08 -5.98 -14.43
N LYS A 47 12.38 -6.23 -14.64
CA LYS A 47 13.24 -7.10 -13.81
C LYS A 47 13.90 -6.35 -12.65
N GLY A 48 13.67 -5.05 -12.55
CA GLY A 48 14.30 -4.19 -11.56
C GLY A 48 15.59 -3.53 -12.05
N ASP A 49 16.18 -4.00 -13.16
CA ASP A 49 17.39 -3.43 -13.75
C ASP A 49 17.15 -2.02 -14.30
N TRP A 50 18.14 -1.16 -14.17
CA TRP A 50 18.12 0.19 -14.72
C TRP A 50 18.72 0.20 -16.14
N ILE A 51 18.03 0.86 -17.07
CA ILE A 51 18.42 0.98 -18.48
C ILE A 51 18.56 2.46 -18.80
N ILE A 52 19.69 2.85 -19.40
CA ILE A 52 19.86 4.22 -19.91
C ILE A 52 19.18 4.31 -21.28
N GLU A 53 18.06 5.02 -21.36
CA GLU A 53 17.38 5.32 -22.62
C GLU A 53 18.05 6.50 -23.35
N GLN A 54 18.50 7.49 -22.58
CA GLN A 54 19.25 8.63 -23.10
C GLN A 54 20.36 9.00 -22.10
N PRO A 55 21.63 9.02 -22.54
CA PRO A 55 22.71 9.56 -21.72
C PRO A 55 22.54 11.08 -21.56
N GLY A 56 22.84 11.59 -20.37
CA GLY A 56 22.91 13.03 -20.11
C GLY A 56 24.24 13.63 -20.56
N GLN A 57 24.35 14.96 -20.51
CA GLN A 57 25.59 15.67 -20.87
C GLN A 57 26.78 15.25 -19.99
N ARG A 58 26.51 15.02 -18.69
CA ARG A 58 27.51 14.51 -17.76
C ARG A 58 27.65 13.00 -17.91
N VAL A 59 28.86 12.59 -18.29
CA VAL A 59 29.25 11.18 -18.33
C VAL A 59 29.53 10.72 -16.89
N LEU A 60 28.64 9.89 -16.34
CA LEU A 60 28.87 9.21 -15.08
C LEU A 60 29.72 7.96 -15.32
N SER A 61 30.65 7.66 -14.41
CA SER A 61 31.34 6.36 -14.40
C SER A 61 30.37 5.22 -14.03
N GLU A 62 30.77 3.98 -14.29
CA GLU A 62 29.97 2.80 -13.90
C GLU A 62 29.67 2.77 -12.39
N GLU A 63 30.67 3.08 -11.55
CA GLU A 63 30.50 3.19 -10.10
C GLU A 63 29.49 4.29 -9.71
N GLN A 64 29.51 5.42 -10.42
CA GLN A 64 28.58 6.52 -10.20
C GLN A 64 27.15 6.16 -10.61
N PHE A 65 26.99 5.42 -11.70
CA PHE A 65 25.68 4.90 -12.13
C PHE A 65 25.11 3.92 -11.11
N ILE A 66 25.90 2.93 -10.65
CA ILE A 66 25.46 1.97 -9.64
C ILE A 66 25.04 2.68 -8.35
N ALA A 67 25.80 3.70 -7.92
CA ALA A 67 25.47 4.50 -6.74
C ALA A 67 24.17 5.30 -6.90
N LEU A 68 23.94 5.89 -8.08
CA LEU A 68 22.71 6.60 -8.42
C LEU A 68 21.50 5.66 -8.39
N GLU A 69 21.59 4.53 -9.09
CA GLU A 69 20.55 3.50 -9.17
C GLU A 69 20.16 3.00 -7.78
N THR A 70 21.16 2.68 -6.96
CA THR A 70 20.97 2.25 -5.57
C THR A 70 20.27 3.32 -4.74
N ALA A 71 20.59 4.59 -4.95
CA ALA A 71 19.99 5.69 -4.21
C ALA A 71 18.53 5.96 -4.65
N ILE A 72 18.22 5.86 -5.94
CA ILE A 72 16.84 5.92 -6.44
C ILE A 72 16.03 4.76 -5.87
N ASP A 73 16.56 3.53 -5.92
CA ASP A 73 15.90 2.34 -5.37
C ASP A 73 15.61 2.48 -3.89
N LYS A 74 16.57 2.97 -3.12
CA LYS A 74 16.40 3.24 -1.70
C LYS A 74 15.30 4.27 -1.45
N HIS A 75 15.22 5.33 -2.25
CA HIS A 75 14.18 6.35 -2.13
C HIS A 75 12.79 5.79 -2.46
N LEU A 76 12.67 5.09 -3.59
CA LEU A 76 11.41 4.47 -4.01
C LEU A 76 10.93 3.42 -3.00
N TYR A 77 11.84 2.63 -2.42
CA TYR A 77 11.53 1.69 -1.34
C TYR A 77 11.09 2.40 -0.05
N GLN A 78 11.62 3.58 0.27
CA GLN A 78 11.17 4.37 1.40
C GLN A 78 9.76 4.95 1.19
N LEU A 79 9.40 5.29 -0.06
CA LEU A 79 8.09 5.83 -0.40
C LEU A 79 7.01 4.76 -0.52
N HIS A 80 7.33 3.62 -1.14
CA HIS A 80 6.36 2.62 -1.57
C HIS A 80 6.59 1.23 -1.00
N GLY A 81 7.75 0.98 -0.40
CA GLY A 81 8.09 -0.31 0.17
C GLY A 81 7.46 -0.52 1.54
N ALA A 82 7.03 -1.74 1.84
CA ALA A 82 6.48 -2.12 3.14
C ALA A 82 7.55 -2.32 4.24
N GLY A 83 8.67 -1.59 4.15
CA GLY A 83 9.79 -1.69 5.08
C GLY A 83 9.48 -1.16 6.48
N LYS A 84 8.40 -0.39 6.63
CA LYS A 84 7.81 0.01 7.91
C LYS A 84 6.30 -0.03 7.81
N MET A 85 5.65 -0.52 8.86
CA MET A 85 4.20 -0.66 8.94
C MET A 85 3.61 0.24 10.03
N LEU A 86 2.45 0.83 9.75
CA LEU A 86 1.60 1.48 10.75
C LEU A 86 0.39 0.58 10.99
N VAL A 87 0.27 0.03 12.19
CA VAL A 87 -0.83 -0.86 12.58
C VAL A 87 -1.80 -0.07 13.43
N LEU A 88 -3.04 0.03 12.97
CA LEU A 88 -4.11 0.74 13.65
C LEU A 88 -4.82 -0.18 14.62
N THR A 89 -5.09 0.30 15.82
CA THR A 89 -5.81 -0.46 16.83
C THR A 89 -6.83 0.39 17.57
N ASP A 90 -7.99 -0.19 17.81
CA ASP A 90 -9.01 0.25 18.77
C ASP A 90 -9.12 -0.75 19.95
N PHE A 91 -8.12 -1.64 20.08
CA PHE A 91 -8.05 -2.73 21.05
C PHE A 91 -9.15 -3.80 20.92
N SER A 92 -9.90 -3.82 19.82
CA SER A 92 -10.85 -4.90 19.51
C SER A 92 -10.14 -6.21 19.14
N GLU A 93 -10.88 -7.32 19.13
CA GLU A 93 -10.37 -8.61 18.64
C GLU A 93 -9.95 -8.54 17.17
N ALA A 94 -10.68 -7.78 16.33
CA ALA A 94 -10.32 -7.56 14.93
C ALA A 94 -8.99 -6.81 14.79
N ALA A 95 -8.77 -5.76 15.59
CA ALA A 95 -7.51 -5.03 15.61
C ALA A 95 -6.35 -5.89 16.14
N LEU A 96 -6.58 -6.70 17.17
CA LEU A 96 -5.60 -7.65 17.68
C LEU A 96 -5.21 -8.67 16.59
N ASN A 97 -6.18 -9.21 15.85
CA ASN A 97 -5.90 -10.13 14.75
C ASN A 97 -5.06 -9.44 13.66
N ALA A 98 -5.43 -8.22 13.26
CA ALA A 98 -4.66 -7.45 12.27
C ALA A 98 -3.23 -7.17 12.73
N ALA A 99 -3.04 -6.89 14.03
CA ALA A 99 -1.72 -6.66 14.59
C ALA A 99 -0.85 -7.93 14.61
N LYS A 100 -1.43 -9.08 14.96
CA LYS A 100 -0.77 -10.39 14.85
C LYS A 100 -0.44 -10.72 13.40
N TYR A 101 -1.34 -10.41 12.47
CA TYR A 101 -1.12 -10.61 11.05
C TYR A 101 0.05 -9.78 10.55
N ALA A 102 0.07 -8.49 10.88
CA ALA A 102 1.18 -7.59 10.56
C ALA A 102 2.51 -8.10 11.13
N ALA A 103 2.51 -8.61 12.37
CA ALA A 103 3.70 -9.16 12.99
C ALA A 103 4.26 -10.36 12.20
N GLY A 104 3.42 -11.34 11.85
CA GLY A 104 3.86 -12.48 11.03
C GLY A 104 4.34 -12.06 9.63
N LEU A 105 3.66 -11.08 9.02
CA LEU A 105 3.99 -10.55 7.69
C LEU A 105 5.39 -9.92 7.62
N THR A 106 5.93 -9.43 8.74
CA THR A 106 7.30 -8.88 8.80
C THR A 106 8.36 -9.85 8.29
N HIS A 107 8.15 -11.16 8.42
CA HIS A 107 9.09 -12.18 7.96
C HIS A 107 9.23 -12.20 6.43
N GLN A 108 8.13 -12.07 5.70
CA GLN A 108 8.15 -12.02 4.24
C GLN A 108 8.62 -10.65 3.75
N LEU A 109 8.05 -9.57 4.30
CA LEU A 109 8.35 -8.21 3.86
C LEU A 109 9.69 -7.66 4.37
N LYS A 110 10.38 -8.40 5.25
CA LYS A 110 11.62 -7.97 5.93
C LYS A 110 11.48 -6.58 6.57
N SER A 111 10.30 -6.33 7.13
CA SER A 111 9.96 -5.02 7.66
C SER A 111 10.82 -4.68 8.88
N SER A 112 11.46 -3.52 8.84
CA SER A 112 12.35 -3.05 9.92
C SER A 112 11.60 -2.51 11.14
N ALA A 113 10.34 -2.10 10.99
CA ALA A 113 9.56 -1.57 12.09
C ALA A 113 8.04 -1.76 11.93
N ILE A 114 7.39 -1.93 13.09
CA ILE A 114 5.94 -1.75 13.28
C ILE A 114 5.74 -0.56 14.21
N ILE A 115 4.84 0.35 13.84
CA ILE A 115 4.31 1.38 14.73
C ILE A 115 2.86 0.99 15.05
N LEU A 116 2.59 0.66 16.31
CA LEU A 116 1.22 0.50 16.81
C LEU A 116 0.66 1.89 17.09
N TYR A 117 -0.50 2.20 16.52
CA TYR A 117 -1.15 3.49 16.67
C TYR A 117 -2.60 3.37 17.14
N HIS A 118 -2.91 4.11 18.19
CA HIS A 118 -4.27 4.31 18.68
C HIS A 118 -4.60 5.81 18.67
N SER A 119 -5.76 6.16 18.10
CA SER A 119 -6.32 7.51 18.18
C SER A 119 -7.43 7.51 19.22
N HIS A 120 -7.37 8.42 20.19
CA HIS A 120 -8.43 8.58 21.20
C HIS A 120 -9.57 9.49 20.73
N ASP A 121 -9.57 9.88 19.45
CA ASP A 121 -10.43 10.87 18.79
C ASP A 121 -11.36 11.63 19.77
N TYR A 122 -10.80 12.64 20.43
CA TYR A 122 -11.61 13.50 21.29
C TYR A 122 -12.51 14.32 20.38
N LEU A 123 -13.81 14.03 20.37
CA LEU A 123 -14.77 14.99 19.84
C LEU A 123 -14.50 16.31 20.57
N PRO A 124 -14.10 17.39 19.88
CA PRO A 124 -13.88 18.64 20.55
C PRO A 124 -15.25 19.10 21.05
N VAL A 125 -15.46 19.02 22.36
CA VAL A 125 -16.49 19.83 22.99
C VAL A 125 -16.05 21.25 22.70
N VAL A 126 -16.76 21.94 21.81
CA VAL A 126 -16.51 23.35 21.50
C VAL A 126 -16.87 24.15 22.75
N THR A 127 -15.96 24.20 23.71
CA THR A 127 -15.96 25.22 24.74
C THR A 127 -15.00 26.30 24.26
N THR A 128 -15.53 27.49 24.02
CA THR A 128 -14.85 28.68 23.49
C THR A 128 -13.84 29.30 24.48
N THR A 129 -13.22 28.49 25.33
CA THR A 129 -12.27 28.90 26.35
C THR A 129 -11.13 27.90 26.39
N PHE A 130 -9.90 28.38 26.64
CA PHE A 130 -8.73 27.55 26.94
C PHE A 130 -9.06 26.67 28.16
N ALA A 131 -9.61 25.48 27.91
CA ALA A 131 -9.93 24.52 28.95
C ALA A 131 -8.62 23.86 29.41
N PRO A 132 -8.34 23.79 30.72
CA PRO A 132 -7.23 22.99 31.22
C PRO A 132 -7.41 21.53 30.81
N VAL A 133 -6.30 20.83 30.57
CA VAL A 133 -6.31 19.37 30.33
C VAL A 133 -7.05 18.73 31.50
N SER A 134 -8.18 18.08 31.24
CA SER A 134 -8.97 17.46 32.31
C SER A 134 -8.25 16.19 32.81
N PRO A 135 -8.39 15.82 34.10
CA PRO A 135 -7.85 14.57 34.62
C PRO A 135 -8.29 13.34 33.82
N GLU A 136 -9.49 13.39 33.23
CA GLU A 136 -10.06 12.34 32.37
C GLU A 136 -9.27 12.16 31.06
N MET A 137 -8.75 13.25 30.46
CA MET A 137 -7.90 13.15 29.26
C MET A 137 -6.53 12.54 29.57
N VAL A 138 -5.96 12.83 30.74
CA VAL A 138 -4.67 12.25 31.18
C VAL A 138 -4.81 10.75 31.46
N HIS A 139 -5.90 10.33 32.10
CA HIS A 139 -6.17 8.90 32.37
C HIS A 139 -6.35 8.10 31.08
N SER A 140 -7.01 8.68 30.06
CA SER A 140 -7.21 8.05 28.75
C SER A 140 -5.91 7.82 27.97
N GLU A 141 -4.95 8.75 28.06
CA GLU A 141 -3.64 8.62 27.41
C GLU A 141 -2.76 7.55 28.08
N GLU A 142 -2.74 7.53 29.42
CA GLU A 142 -1.98 6.53 30.19
C GLU A 142 -2.54 5.11 29.98
N GLU A 143 -3.86 4.94 30.04
CA GLU A 143 -4.53 3.67 29.76
C GLU A 143 -4.21 3.14 28.35
N SER A 144 -4.21 4.03 27.36
CA SER A 144 -3.93 3.64 25.97
C SER A 144 -2.47 3.29 25.75
N HIS A 145 -1.55 4.01 26.41
CA HIS A 145 -0.14 3.66 26.40
C HIS A 145 0.11 2.29 27.05
N GLU A 146 -0.57 1.98 28.16
CA GLU A 146 -0.52 0.67 28.81
C GLU A 146 -1.03 -0.45 27.89
N LYS A 147 -2.21 -0.28 27.27
CA LYS A 147 -2.77 -1.26 26.32
C LYS A 147 -1.88 -1.46 25.09
N LEU A 148 -1.29 -0.40 24.55
CA LEU A 148 -0.32 -0.49 23.46
C LEU A 148 0.96 -1.22 23.89
N SER A 149 1.41 -1.00 25.12
CA SER A 149 2.58 -1.71 25.68
C SER A 149 2.29 -3.19 25.83
N GLN A 150 1.12 -3.57 26.34
CA GLN A 150 0.68 -4.97 26.41
C GLN A 150 0.59 -5.61 25.02
N LEU A 151 -0.01 -4.90 24.05
CA LEU A 151 -0.08 -5.37 22.67
C LEU A 151 1.33 -5.56 22.07
N LYS A 152 2.25 -4.64 22.32
CA LYS A 152 3.65 -4.79 21.90
C LYS A 152 4.29 -6.06 22.46
N GLU A 153 4.10 -6.37 23.74
CA GLU A 153 4.63 -7.61 24.34
C GLU A 153 4.03 -8.88 23.71
N ILE A 154 2.73 -8.85 23.39
CA ILE A 154 2.05 -9.95 22.67
C ILE A 154 2.66 -10.18 21.27
N LEU A 155 3.04 -9.10 20.58
CA LEU A 155 3.56 -9.17 19.21
C LEU A 155 5.06 -9.42 19.12
N ALA A 156 5.83 -9.07 20.16
CA ALA A 156 7.28 -9.23 20.20
C ALA A 156 7.80 -10.63 19.77
N PRO A 157 7.19 -11.76 20.17
CA PRO A 157 7.63 -13.08 19.72
C PRO A 157 7.20 -13.43 18.28
N LEU A 158 6.30 -12.66 17.66
CA LEU A 158 5.72 -12.95 16.34
C LEU A 158 6.41 -12.20 15.20
N VAL A 159 7.22 -11.18 15.50
CA VAL A 159 7.92 -10.38 14.49
C VAL A 159 9.25 -11.00 14.09
N ALA A 160 9.75 -10.64 12.90
CA ALA A 160 11.10 -10.96 12.48
C ALA A 160 12.12 -10.35 13.45
N GLY A 161 13.25 -11.04 13.66
CA GLY A 161 14.22 -10.70 14.71
C GLY A 161 14.86 -9.31 14.60
N ASN A 162 14.79 -8.66 13.44
CA ASN A 162 15.28 -7.30 13.20
C ASN A 162 14.17 -6.23 13.20
N THR A 163 12.92 -6.61 13.46
CA THR A 163 11.78 -5.68 13.47
C THR A 163 11.65 -5.02 14.84
N VAL A 164 11.62 -3.68 14.86
CA VAL A 164 11.36 -2.91 16.08
C VAL A 164 9.87 -2.55 16.19
N ILE A 165 9.26 -2.80 17.35
CA ILE A 165 7.89 -2.37 17.64
C ILE A 165 7.93 -1.06 18.45
N LYS A 166 7.31 -0.02 17.89
CA LYS A 166 7.08 1.28 18.52
C LYS A 166 5.59 1.46 18.78
N ILE A 167 5.26 2.33 19.72
CA ILE A 167 3.88 2.68 20.09
C ILE A 167 3.72 4.19 19.97
N ILE A 168 2.56 4.63 19.47
CA ILE A 168 2.15 6.02 19.39
C ILE A 168 0.66 6.08 19.76
N SER A 169 0.29 7.02 20.59
CA SER A 169 -1.11 7.31 20.89
C SER A 169 -1.30 8.81 21.01
N ASP A 170 -2.34 9.36 20.41
CA ASP A 170 -2.67 10.79 20.53
C ASP A 170 -4.16 11.07 20.28
N GLY A 171 -4.59 12.31 20.52
CA GLY A 171 -5.97 12.75 20.37
C GLY A 171 -6.32 13.32 18.98
N ARG A 172 -5.51 13.07 17.94
CA ARG A 172 -5.78 13.63 16.60
C ARG A 172 -6.87 12.82 15.89
N PRO A 173 -7.68 13.46 15.02
CA PRO A 173 -8.60 12.73 14.14
C PRO A 173 -7.85 11.67 13.33
N LEU A 174 -8.38 10.44 13.32
CA LEU A 174 -7.69 9.25 12.82
C LEU A 174 -7.06 9.44 11.44
N ILE A 175 -7.81 9.96 10.46
CA ILE A 175 -7.31 10.15 9.08
C ILE A 175 -6.14 11.12 9.03
N SER A 176 -6.26 12.25 9.72
CA SER A 176 -5.21 13.28 9.77
C SER A 176 -3.93 12.73 10.42
N ALA A 177 -4.10 11.98 11.51
CA ALA A 177 -2.99 11.35 12.20
C ALA A 177 -2.29 10.29 11.34
N VAL A 178 -3.05 9.39 10.69
CA VAL A 178 -2.51 8.36 9.80
C VAL A 178 -1.71 9.00 8.66
N ASN A 179 -2.26 10.00 7.97
CA ASN A 179 -1.55 10.69 6.88
C ASN A 179 -0.29 11.40 7.40
N THR A 180 -0.35 12.05 8.56
CA THR A 180 0.82 12.72 9.16
C THR A 180 1.91 11.73 9.56
N ILE A 181 1.54 10.63 10.23
CA ILE A 181 2.49 9.62 10.71
C ILE A 181 3.13 8.89 9.53
N THR A 182 2.33 8.52 8.52
CA THR A 182 2.83 7.81 7.35
C THR A 182 3.86 8.62 6.59
N GLU A 183 3.61 9.92 6.39
CA GLU A 183 4.54 10.85 5.78
C GLU A 183 5.81 11.07 6.63
N GLN A 184 5.65 11.45 7.90
CA GLN A 184 6.78 11.81 8.79
C GLN A 184 7.68 10.63 9.16
N ARG A 185 7.17 9.39 9.10
CA ARG A 185 7.90 8.19 9.49
C ARG A 185 8.30 7.33 8.29
N HIS A 186 7.92 7.74 7.07
CA HIS A 186 8.10 6.99 5.83
C HIS A 186 7.54 5.57 5.97
N ILE A 187 6.24 5.49 6.26
CA ILE A 187 5.49 4.24 6.33
C ILE A 187 4.98 3.92 4.92
N GLY A 188 5.27 2.73 4.42
CA GLY A 188 4.77 2.29 3.10
C GLY A 188 3.56 1.35 3.18
N LEU A 189 3.16 0.93 4.39
CA LEU A 189 1.99 0.08 4.58
C LEU A 189 1.24 0.42 5.87
N VAL A 190 -0.05 0.71 5.75
CA VAL A 190 -1.00 0.79 6.87
C VAL A 190 -1.70 -0.57 6.99
N VAL A 191 -1.85 -1.08 8.21
CA VAL A 191 -2.57 -2.32 8.49
C VAL A 191 -3.72 -2.03 9.44
N MET A 192 -4.91 -2.53 9.10
CA MET A 192 -6.12 -2.35 9.91
C MET A 192 -6.98 -3.61 9.91
N GLY A 193 -7.60 -3.91 11.05
CA GLY A 193 -8.57 -4.98 11.15
C GLY A 193 -9.94 -4.57 10.65
N MET A 194 -10.69 -5.51 10.08
CA MET A 194 -12.11 -5.33 9.77
C MET A 194 -12.97 -6.30 10.58
N ALA A 195 -13.96 -5.74 11.27
CA ALA A 195 -14.95 -6.49 12.05
C ALA A 195 -15.78 -7.44 11.17
N GLY A 196 -16.21 -8.56 11.75
CA GLY A 196 -16.90 -9.65 11.05
C GLY A 196 -18.38 -9.37 10.76
N LYS A 197 -19.09 -10.40 10.28
CA LYS A 197 -20.49 -10.33 9.79
C LYS A 197 -21.56 -10.09 10.88
N ASN A 198 -21.19 -10.03 12.16
CA ASN A 198 -22.15 -9.88 13.26
C ASN A 198 -22.82 -8.49 13.24
N ALA A 199 -24.16 -8.48 13.24
CA ALA A 199 -24.98 -7.33 12.86
C ALA A 199 -24.88 -6.09 13.76
N ILE A 200 -24.33 -6.23 14.97
CA ILE A 200 -24.20 -5.15 15.96
C ILE A 200 -22.90 -4.34 15.76
N GLU A 201 -21.88 -4.90 15.09
CA GLU A 201 -20.60 -4.22 14.79
C GLU A 201 -20.60 -3.45 13.45
N LYS A 202 -21.66 -3.60 12.65
CA LYS A 202 -21.76 -3.08 11.27
C LYS A 202 -21.74 -1.55 11.14
N ALA A 203 -22.13 -0.80 12.17
CA ALA A 203 -22.43 0.63 12.04
C ALA A 203 -21.28 1.58 12.41
N LEU A 204 -20.33 1.16 13.26
CA LEU A 204 -19.34 2.09 13.85
C LEU A 204 -17.87 1.77 13.53
N VAL A 205 -17.49 0.49 13.36
CA VAL A 205 -16.08 0.08 13.16
C VAL A 205 -15.67 0.10 11.68
N GLY A 206 -16.63 -0.05 10.77
CA GLY A 206 -16.37 -0.08 9.33
C GLY A 206 -16.22 1.27 8.64
N SER A 207 -16.78 2.35 9.21
CA SER A 207 -16.67 3.70 8.64
C SER A 207 -15.21 4.15 8.58
N ASN A 208 -14.44 3.91 9.65
CA ASN A 208 -13.03 4.27 9.72
C ASN A 208 -12.19 3.52 8.68
N THR A 209 -12.35 2.20 8.58
CA THR A 209 -11.61 1.39 7.59
C THR A 209 -11.86 1.86 6.16
N ILE A 210 -13.12 2.15 5.81
CA ILE A 210 -13.48 2.63 4.48
C ILE A 210 -12.97 4.06 4.25
N THR A 211 -12.99 4.89 5.28
CA THR A 211 -12.49 6.27 5.18
C THR A 211 -10.98 6.27 5.00
N ILE A 212 -10.25 5.41 5.70
CA ILE A 212 -8.80 5.21 5.50
C ILE A 212 -8.53 4.64 4.11
N ALA A 213 -9.25 3.61 3.68
CA ALA A 213 -9.10 3.06 2.32
C ALA A 213 -9.28 4.14 1.25
N LYS A 214 -10.13 5.13 1.50
CA LYS A 214 -10.37 6.28 0.62
C LYS A 214 -9.30 7.36 0.74
N GLU A 215 -9.01 7.84 1.94
CA GLU A 215 -8.31 9.11 2.19
C GLU A 215 -6.85 8.94 2.62
N CYS A 216 -6.41 7.72 2.92
CA CYS A 216 -5.02 7.45 3.19
C CYS A 216 -4.20 7.55 1.89
N HIS A 217 -3.04 8.20 1.93
CA HIS A 217 -2.14 8.27 0.77
C HIS A 217 -1.20 7.06 0.66
N THR A 218 -1.23 6.18 1.67
CA THR A 218 -0.38 4.98 1.77
C THR A 218 -1.23 3.74 1.47
N SER A 219 -0.60 2.69 0.94
CA SER A 219 -1.27 1.40 0.75
C SER A 219 -1.84 0.85 2.06
N LEU A 220 -3.00 0.20 1.98
CA LEU A 220 -3.74 -0.31 3.14
C LEU A 220 -3.93 -1.82 3.02
N LEU A 221 -3.49 -2.57 4.02
CA LEU A 221 -3.85 -3.96 4.22
C LEU A 221 -5.01 -4.05 5.21
N VAL A 222 -6.14 -4.52 4.73
CA VAL A 222 -7.32 -4.84 5.56
C VAL A 222 -7.29 -6.32 5.89
N VAL A 223 -7.27 -6.64 7.18
CA VAL A 223 -7.23 -8.01 7.69
C VAL A 223 -8.61 -8.40 8.22
N PRO A 224 -9.30 -9.37 7.60
CA PRO A 224 -10.56 -9.90 8.13
C PRO A 224 -10.39 -10.47 9.53
N HIS A 225 -11.45 -10.41 10.34
CA HIS A 225 -11.47 -10.89 11.72
C HIS A 225 -10.93 -12.33 11.90
N HIS A 226 -11.20 -13.23 10.95
CA HIS A 226 -10.80 -14.64 11.03
C HIS A 226 -9.57 -15.00 10.19
N ALA A 227 -8.92 -14.01 9.57
CA ALA A 227 -7.75 -14.27 8.73
C ALA A 227 -6.50 -14.37 9.62
N GLU A 228 -6.05 -15.60 9.88
CA GLU A 228 -4.77 -15.85 10.54
C GLU A 228 -3.62 -15.71 9.54
N PHE A 229 -2.45 -15.27 10.03
CA PHE A 229 -1.28 -15.18 9.18
C PHE A 229 -0.77 -16.57 8.80
N LYS A 230 -0.70 -16.78 7.48
CA LYS A 230 0.05 -17.84 6.83
C LYS A 230 0.95 -17.19 5.77
N GLN A 231 1.95 -17.93 5.32
CA GLN A 231 2.79 -17.47 4.22
C GLN A 231 1.92 -17.12 3.01
N ILE A 232 2.04 -15.89 2.51
CA ILE A 232 1.38 -15.43 1.29
C ILE A 232 2.18 -15.93 0.10
N ALA A 233 1.63 -16.89 -0.65
CA ALA A 233 2.29 -17.49 -1.81
C ALA A 233 1.55 -17.21 -3.12
N ASN A 234 0.22 -17.10 -3.08
CA ASN A 234 -0.63 -16.83 -4.23
C ASN A 234 -1.40 -15.53 -4.02
N VAL A 235 -1.23 -14.58 -4.92
CA VAL A 235 -1.89 -13.27 -4.87
C VAL A 235 -2.72 -13.09 -6.11
N VAL A 236 -3.95 -12.61 -5.95
CA VAL A 236 -4.80 -12.19 -7.06
C VAL A 236 -4.97 -10.68 -7.06
N PHE A 237 -4.74 -10.04 -8.20
CA PHE A 237 -5.10 -8.65 -8.46
C PHE A 237 -6.39 -8.60 -9.27
N ALA A 238 -7.47 -8.12 -8.64
CA ALA A 238 -8.73 -7.85 -9.33
C ALA A 238 -8.60 -6.53 -10.13
N CYS A 239 -8.53 -6.65 -11.45
CA CYS A 239 -8.35 -5.55 -12.38
C CYS A 239 -9.63 -5.32 -13.19
N ASP A 240 -10.02 -4.07 -13.35
CA ASP A 240 -11.20 -3.69 -14.16
C ASP A 240 -10.86 -3.44 -15.65
N LEU A 241 -9.58 -3.58 -16.04
CA LEU A 241 -9.06 -3.32 -17.39
C LEU A 241 -9.45 -1.96 -17.98
N LYS A 242 -9.49 -0.90 -17.18
CA LYS A 242 -9.76 0.47 -17.68
C LYS A 242 -8.54 1.38 -17.48
N ASN A 243 -7.97 1.96 -18.54
CA ASN A 243 -6.82 2.87 -18.44
C ASN A 243 -5.68 2.30 -17.58
N VAL A 244 -5.33 1.03 -17.77
CA VAL A 244 -4.41 0.33 -16.85
C VAL A 244 -3.03 0.97 -16.82
N SER A 245 -2.56 1.52 -17.95
CA SER A 245 -1.27 2.21 -18.07
C SER A 245 -1.18 3.51 -17.28
N LYS A 246 -2.32 4.06 -16.84
CA LYS A 246 -2.36 5.29 -16.04
C LYS A 246 -2.67 5.00 -14.58
N THR A 247 -3.53 4.01 -14.34
CA THR A 247 -4.17 3.84 -13.04
C THR A 247 -3.54 2.78 -12.17
N VAL A 248 -2.79 1.83 -12.76
CA VAL A 248 -2.23 0.69 -12.02
C VAL A 248 -0.82 1.02 -11.52
N PRO A 249 -0.60 1.03 -10.19
CA PRO A 249 0.71 1.29 -9.58
C PRO A 249 1.62 0.06 -9.70
N VAL A 250 2.15 -0.19 -10.89
CA VAL A 250 2.91 -1.43 -11.17
C VAL A 250 4.17 -1.55 -10.32
N TYR A 251 4.91 -0.46 -10.12
CA TYR A 251 6.12 -0.49 -9.31
C TYR A 251 5.83 -0.88 -7.84
N PRO A 252 4.92 -0.20 -7.11
CA PRO A 252 4.56 -0.60 -5.76
C PRO A 252 4.05 -2.05 -5.64
N ILE A 253 3.23 -2.51 -6.60
CA ILE A 253 2.71 -3.88 -6.56
C ILE A 253 3.85 -4.88 -6.79
N ASN A 254 4.72 -4.68 -7.78
CA ASN A 254 5.86 -5.57 -8.02
C ASN A 254 6.80 -5.62 -6.82
N ALA A 255 7.18 -4.47 -6.28
CA ALA A 255 8.02 -4.42 -5.09
C ALA A 255 7.40 -5.19 -3.91
N PHE A 256 6.08 -5.13 -3.76
CA PHE A 256 5.37 -5.89 -2.74
C PHE A 256 5.37 -7.40 -3.02
N ILE A 257 5.02 -7.82 -4.25
CA ILE A 257 5.01 -9.23 -4.68
C ILE A 257 6.41 -9.87 -4.58
N ASP A 258 7.45 -9.16 -5.00
CA ASP A 258 8.85 -9.62 -4.97
C ASP A 258 9.33 -9.85 -3.53
N ASN A 259 8.99 -8.93 -2.61
CA ASN A 259 9.30 -9.10 -1.19
C ASN A 259 8.57 -10.31 -0.60
N LEU A 260 7.29 -10.51 -0.96
CA LEU A 260 6.56 -11.71 -0.57
C LEU A 260 7.13 -12.99 -1.17
N LYS A 261 7.83 -12.89 -2.32
CA LYS A 261 8.19 -13.99 -3.22
C LYS A 261 6.94 -14.77 -3.66
N ALA A 262 5.84 -14.05 -3.89
CA ALA A 262 4.56 -14.63 -4.24
C ALA A 262 4.34 -14.68 -5.76
N ARG A 263 3.40 -15.51 -6.18
CA ARG A 263 2.90 -15.54 -7.56
C ARG A 263 1.74 -14.57 -7.71
N LEU A 264 1.78 -13.76 -8.76
CA LEU A 264 0.70 -12.83 -9.08
C LEU A 264 -0.20 -13.39 -10.18
N SER A 265 -1.50 -13.42 -9.90
CA SER A 265 -2.57 -13.68 -10.85
C SER A 265 -3.33 -12.37 -11.08
N ILE A 266 -3.57 -12.00 -12.32
CA ILE A 266 -4.44 -10.87 -12.68
C ILE A 266 -5.79 -11.45 -13.10
N LEU A 267 -6.85 -11.02 -12.42
CA LEU A 267 -8.21 -11.45 -12.69
C LEU A 267 -9.01 -10.28 -13.25
N TYR A 268 -9.64 -10.49 -14.40
CA TYR A 268 -10.74 -9.67 -14.89
C TYR A 268 -12.05 -10.43 -14.76
N VAL A 269 -13.04 -9.83 -14.09
CA VAL A 269 -14.39 -10.37 -13.99
C VAL A 269 -15.33 -9.55 -14.86
N ASN A 270 -15.93 -10.20 -15.84
CA ASN A 270 -16.88 -9.61 -16.75
C ASN A 270 -18.32 -9.85 -16.26
N LYS A 271 -19.14 -8.80 -16.26
CA LYS A 271 -20.51 -8.86 -15.74
C LYS A 271 -21.51 -9.47 -16.73
N ILE A 272 -21.25 -9.33 -18.03
CA ILE A 272 -22.17 -9.74 -19.09
C ILE A 272 -21.49 -10.83 -19.91
N GLU A 273 -21.96 -12.06 -19.74
CA GLU A 273 -21.48 -13.24 -20.47
C GLU A 273 -21.46 -12.96 -21.98
N GLY A 274 -20.30 -13.15 -22.61
CA GLY A 274 -20.12 -12.98 -24.06
C GLY A 274 -20.02 -11.55 -24.60
N GLN A 275 -20.12 -10.50 -23.76
CA GLN A 275 -19.79 -9.13 -24.16
C GLN A 275 -18.39 -8.74 -23.68
N ALA A 276 -17.40 -8.87 -24.57
CA ALA A 276 -16.06 -8.36 -24.28
C ALA A 276 -16.10 -6.83 -24.12
N HIS A 277 -15.45 -6.30 -23.07
CA HIS A 277 -15.20 -4.86 -22.98
C HIS A 277 -14.50 -4.40 -24.27
N PRO A 278 -14.98 -3.35 -24.97
CA PRO A 278 -14.51 -3.00 -26.31
C PRO A 278 -12.97 -2.86 -26.39
N ASP A 279 -12.39 -2.37 -25.30
CA ASP A 279 -10.95 -2.13 -25.18
C ASP A 279 -10.20 -3.21 -24.37
N ALA A 280 -10.86 -4.26 -23.88
CA ALA A 280 -10.23 -5.27 -23.00
C ALA A 280 -8.94 -5.81 -23.62
N LYS A 281 -8.95 -6.19 -24.90
CA LYS A 281 -7.77 -6.75 -25.57
C LYS A 281 -6.60 -5.75 -25.60
N ALA A 282 -6.87 -4.47 -25.84
CA ALA A 282 -5.85 -3.42 -25.86
C ALA A 282 -5.32 -3.14 -24.45
N GLU A 283 -6.23 -3.03 -23.48
CA GLU A 283 -5.89 -2.81 -22.07
C GLU A 283 -5.12 -3.99 -21.48
N LEU A 284 -5.46 -5.23 -21.84
CA LEU A 284 -4.70 -6.42 -21.47
C LEU A 284 -3.31 -6.41 -22.07
N LYS A 285 -3.18 -6.06 -23.36
CA LYS A 285 -1.87 -5.92 -23.99
C LYS A 285 -1.06 -4.86 -23.26
N ASN A 286 -1.66 -3.71 -22.94
CA ASN A 286 -0.99 -2.68 -22.17
C ASN A 286 -0.58 -3.18 -20.78
N LEU A 287 -1.46 -3.90 -20.08
CA LEU A 287 -1.17 -4.47 -18.77
C LEU A 287 -0.02 -5.48 -18.86
N HIS A 288 0.02 -6.30 -19.91
CA HIS A 288 1.10 -7.24 -20.19
C HIS A 288 2.41 -6.56 -20.59
N ASP A 289 2.36 -5.51 -21.39
CA ASP A 289 3.55 -4.75 -21.79
C ASP A 289 4.19 -4.05 -20.57
N ILE A 290 3.37 -3.64 -19.61
CA ILE A 290 3.84 -3.03 -18.35
C ILE A 290 4.26 -4.10 -17.33
N TRP A 291 3.64 -5.29 -17.39
CA TRP A 291 3.85 -6.40 -16.46
C TRP A 291 4.47 -7.61 -17.16
N ASN A 292 5.77 -7.80 -16.97
CA ASN A 292 6.61 -8.77 -17.68
C ASN A 292 5.97 -10.16 -17.96
N GLU A 293 6.30 -10.72 -19.12
CA GLU A 293 5.68 -11.89 -19.74
C GLU A 293 5.82 -13.23 -18.97
N ASN A 294 6.68 -13.31 -17.94
CA ASN A 294 7.12 -14.59 -17.37
C ASN A 294 6.72 -14.87 -15.91
N GLN A 295 6.02 -13.96 -15.22
CA GLN A 295 5.66 -14.16 -13.80
C GLN A 295 4.20 -13.92 -13.45
N VAL A 296 3.39 -13.43 -14.38
CA VAL A 296 1.98 -13.15 -14.15
C VAL A 296 1.09 -14.10 -14.93
N ARG A 297 0.05 -14.61 -14.28
CA ARG A 297 -1.01 -15.38 -14.93
C ARG A 297 -2.24 -14.51 -15.10
N TYR A 298 -2.85 -14.54 -16.28
CA TYR A 298 -4.06 -13.78 -16.57
C TYR A 298 -5.25 -14.72 -16.57
N TYR A 299 -6.32 -14.32 -15.88
CA TYR A 299 -7.56 -15.06 -15.77
C TYR A 299 -8.75 -14.18 -16.14
N TYR A 300 -9.73 -14.82 -16.74
CA TYR A 300 -11.01 -14.24 -17.11
C TYR A 300 -12.10 -15.06 -16.47
N ALA A 301 -13.03 -14.40 -15.82
CA ALA A 301 -14.24 -15.01 -15.31
C ALA A 301 -15.44 -14.19 -15.79
N ASP A 302 -16.53 -14.87 -16.12
CA ASP A 302 -17.84 -14.25 -16.31
C ASP A 302 -18.65 -14.47 -15.03
N HIS A 303 -19.21 -13.41 -14.45
CA HIS A 303 -20.07 -13.51 -13.27
C HIS A 303 -21.05 -12.34 -13.20
N GLU A 304 -22.34 -12.61 -12.96
CA GLU A 304 -23.38 -11.56 -12.88
C GLU A 304 -23.10 -10.52 -11.79
N ASN A 305 -22.34 -10.93 -10.77
CA ASN A 305 -21.88 -10.09 -9.68
C ASN A 305 -20.34 -10.09 -9.60
N ILE A 306 -19.71 -8.99 -10.00
CA ILE A 306 -18.25 -8.84 -10.02
C ILE A 306 -17.60 -9.21 -8.67
N GLU A 307 -18.23 -8.84 -7.56
CA GLU A 307 -17.68 -9.07 -6.22
C GLU A 307 -17.63 -10.56 -5.90
N GLU A 308 -18.70 -11.29 -6.23
CA GLU A 308 -18.78 -12.74 -6.04
C GLU A 308 -17.81 -13.47 -6.96
N GLY A 309 -17.74 -13.09 -8.25
CA GLY A 309 -16.77 -13.70 -9.16
C GLY A 309 -15.31 -13.53 -8.72
N ILE A 310 -14.97 -12.40 -8.07
CA ILE A 310 -13.63 -12.21 -7.48
C ILE A 310 -13.41 -13.14 -6.28
N LEU A 311 -14.39 -13.26 -5.39
CA LEU A 311 -14.30 -14.09 -4.19
C LEU A 311 -14.28 -15.57 -4.55
N ASP A 312 -15.15 -16.02 -5.44
CA ASP A 312 -15.22 -17.40 -5.92
C ASP A 312 -13.90 -17.80 -6.58
N PHE A 313 -13.34 -16.94 -7.44
CA PHE A 313 -12.01 -17.17 -8.01
C PHE A 313 -10.93 -17.29 -6.93
N ALA A 314 -10.94 -16.41 -5.93
CA ALA A 314 -9.96 -16.42 -4.85
C ALA A 314 -10.04 -17.71 -4.03
N ASP A 315 -11.25 -18.19 -3.73
CA ASP A 315 -11.51 -19.42 -2.99
C ASP A 315 -11.11 -20.66 -3.81
N GLU A 316 -11.57 -20.76 -5.05
CA GLU A 316 -11.31 -21.89 -5.96
C GLU A 316 -9.82 -22.07 -6.27
N ASN A 317 -9.09 -20.96 -6.41
CA ASN A 317 -7.66 -20.99 -6.73
C ASN A 317 -6.77 -20.93 -5.48
N GLN A 318 -7.36 -20.94 -4.27
CA GLN A 318 -6.65 -20.91 -3.00
C GLN A 318 -5.69 -19.71 -2.89
N MET A 319 -6.19 -18.52 -3.24
CA MET A 319 -5.46 -17.28 -3.10
C MET A 319 -5.24 -16.97 -1.62
N ASP A 320 -4.09 -16.37 -1.29
CA ASP A 320 -3.73 -15.98 0.07
C ASP A 320 -3.95 -14.48 0.32
N LEU A 321 -4.00 -13.68 -0.75
CA LEU A 321 -4.18 -12.23 -0.70
C LEU A 321 -4.91 -11.73 -1.95
N LEU A 322 -5.86 -10.82 -1.74
CA LEU A 322 -6.53 -10.07 -2.80
C LEU A 322 -5.95 -8.66 -2.89
N ILE A 323 -5.61 -8.20 -4.09
CA ILE A 323 -5.19 -6.83 -4.40
C ILE A 323 -6.32 -6.11 -5.14
N THR A 324 -6.57 -4.85 -4.77
CA THR A 324 -7.39 -3.90 -5.53
C THR A 324 -6.69 -2.53 -5.65
N VAL A 325 -7.07 -1.78 -6.68
CA VAL A 325 -6.64 -0.40 -6.92
C VAL A 325 -7.88 0.45 -7.15
N PRO A 326 -8.42 1.11 -6.10
CA PRO A 326 -9.56 2.02 -6.24
C PRO A 326 -9.15 3.26 -7.04
N LYS A 327 -9.98 3.68 -8.01
CA LYS A 327 -9.71 4.83 -8.89
C LYS A 327 -10.40 6.09 -8.40
N GLU A 328 -9.74 7.24 -8.53
CA GLU A 328 -10.27 8.54 -8.09
C GLU A 328 -11.15 9.24 -9.15
N TYR A 329 -10.90 9.02 -10.44
CA TYR A 329 -11.54 9.79 -11.52
C TYR A 329 -12.69 9.07 -12.25
N GLY A 330 -13.89 9.63 -12.07
CA GLY A 330 -15.09 9.37 -12.88
C GLY A 330 -16.30 10.05 -12.25
N PHE A 331 -16.71 11.20 -12.79
CA PHE A 331 -17.82 12.04 -12.30
C PHE A 331 -19.21 11.35 -12.30
N PHE A 332 -19.27 10.03 -12.52
CA PHE A 332 -20.47 9.19 -12.43
C PHE A 332 -20.36 7.86 -11.65
N GLU A 333 -19.25 7.48 -11.00
CA GLU A 333 -19.17 6.19 -10.28
C GLU A 333 -18.73 6.31 -8.82
N ARG A 334 -19.17 7.39 -8.17
CA ARG A 334 -18.94 7.65 -6.73
C ARG A 334 -19.57 6.59 -5.80
N ILE A 335 -20.36 5.66 -6.32
CA ILE A 335 -21.11 4.64 -5.56
C ILE A 335 -20.66 3.21 -5.91
N PHE A 336 -20.25 2.92 -7.15
CA PHE A 336 -19.92 1.56 -7.62
C PHE A 336 -18.53 1.05 -7.17
N HIS A 337 -17.47 1.85 -7.24
CA HIS A 337 -16.15 1.42 -6.75
C HIS A 337 -16.06 1.39 -5.22
N ARG A 338 -16.86 2.24 -4.57
CA ARG A 338 -16.97 2.30 -3.10
C ARG A 338 -17.65 1.05 -2.54
N SER A 339 -18.65 0.51 -3.24
CA SER A 339 -19.28 -0.74 -2.84
C SER A 339 -18.32 -1.91 -3.01
N LEU A 340 -17.57 -2.01 -4.12
CA LEU A 340 -16.68 -3.15 -4.36
C LEU A 340 -15.61 -3.32 -3.28
N THR A 341 -14.80 -2.29 -3.00
CA THR A 341 -13.74 -2.39 -1.96
C THR A 341 -14.34 -2.65 -0.59
N ARG A 342 -15.44 -1.97 -0.27
CA ARG A 342 -16.18 -2.16 0.98
C ARG A 342 -16.67 -3.60 1.10
N ASN A 343 -17.38 -4.08 0.09
CA ASN A 343 -18.04 -5.38 0.10
C ASN A 343 -17.03 -6.52 0.06
N LEU A 344 -15.97 -6.39 -0.72
CA LEU A 344 -14.84 -7.32 -0.68
C LEU A 344 -14.24 -7.36 0.72
N ALA A 345 -13.89 -6.22 1.32
CA ALA A 345 -13.32 -6.18 2.67
C ALA A 345 -14.22 -6.85 3.72
N TYR A 346 -15.54 -6.70 3.61
CA TYR A 346 -16.51 -7.32 4.53
C TYR A 346 -16.78 -8.81 4.28
N ARG A 347 -16.65 -9.27 3.04
CA ARG A 347 -17.06 -10.63 2.63
C ARG A 347 -15.88 -11.58 2.50
N THR A 348 -14.70 -11.06 2.17
CA THR A 348 -13.48 -11.84 2.00
C THR A 348 -13.06 -12.51 3.29
N HIS A 349 -12.52 -13.71 3.15
CA HIS A 349 -11.91 -14.46 4.24
C HIS A 349 -10.36 -14.38 4.19
N ILE A 350 -9.80 -13.84 3.09
CA ILE A 350 -8.37 -13.54 2.93
C ILE A 350 -8.13 -12.02 3.00
N PRO A 351 -6.94 -11.57 3.41
CA PRO A 351 -6.65 -10.15 3.50
C PRO A 351 -6.75 -9.42 2.16
N LEU A 352 -7.16 -8.15 2.24
CA LEU A 352 -7.34 -7.27 1.10
C LEU A 352 -6.29 -6.15 1.15
N MET A 353 -5.42 -6.14 0.15
CA MET A 353 -4.42 -5.10 -0.06
C MET A 353 -4.95 -4.08 -1.05
N VAL A 354 -5.08 -2.83 -0.59
CA VAL A 354 -5.57 -1.70 -1.36
C VAL A 354 -4.38 -0.80 -1.69
N PHE A 355 -3.96 -0.80 -2.95
CA PHE A 355 -2.97 0.14 -3.46
C PHE A 355 -3.65 1.42 -3.97
N LYS A 356 -2.89 2.51 -3.98
CA LYS A 356 -3.34 3.80 -4.51
C LYS A 356 -2.98 3.92 -5.98
N GLU A 357 -3.88 4.53 -6.75
CA GLU A 357 -3.65 4.92 -8.13
C GLU A 357 -2.36 5.77 -8.26
N ASP A 358 -1.62 5.58 -9.36
CA ASP A 358 -0.53 6.48 -9.75
C ASP A 358 -1.16 7.78 -10.30
N ASN A 359 -0.83 8.93 -9.69
CA ASN A 359 -1.40 10.26 -10.00
C ASN A 359 -0.52 11.15 -10.88
#